data_AF-A0A1H9TJN7-F1
#
_entry.id   AF-A0A1H9TJN7-F1
#
_cell.length_a   1.000
_cell.length_b   1.000
_cell.length_c   1.000
_cell.angle_alpha   90.00
_cell.angle_beta   90.00
_cell.angle_gamma   90.00
#
_symmetry.space_group_name_H-M   'P 1'
#
loop_
_entity.id
_entity.type
_entity.pdbx_description
1 polymer ?
#
loop_
_entity_poly.entity_id
_entity_poly.type
_entity_poly.pdbx_seq_one_letter_code
_entity_poly.pdbx_strand_id
1 'polypeptide(L)'
;MKSWRSRIALGLAAGAAAVTVPLTATAAFAAGPPPGDGWQPVGGESFGSWQVCYDQMQADLPLNPQYHEATCVHDPQPGLPDFYSEWMR
;
A
#
# COMPACT_ATOMS: atom_id res chain seq x y z
N MET A 1 8.36 6.84 50.19
CA MET A 1 9.27 7.58 49.31
C MET A 1 8.79 7.43 47.86
N LYS A 2 8.75 8.57 47.16
CA LYS A 2 8.49 8.85 45.73
C LYS A 2 7.62 7.90 44.87
N SER A 3 6.49 8.45 44.40
CA SER A 3 5.75 7.96 43.24
C SER A 3 6.51 8.23 41.94
N TRP A 4 6.45 7.31 40.97
CA TRP A 4 6.64 7.64 39.56
C TRP A 4 5.33 7.37 38.84
N ARG A 5 4.53 8.42 38.73
CA ARG A 5 3.42 8.51 37.78
C ARG A 5 3.99 9.14 36.51
N SER A 6 4.02 8.40 35.42
CA SER A 6 4.01 8.93 34.05
C SER A 6 3.21 7.93 33.22
N ARG A 7 1.88 8.03 33.12
CA ARG A 7 1.17 8.87 32.15
C ARG A 7 1.84 8.88 30.77
N ILE A 8 1.52 7.90 29.95
CA ILE A 8 1.34 8.12 28.51
C ILE A 8 0.00 7.50 28.15
N ALA A 9 -1.02 8.35 28.16
CA ALA A 9 -2.25 8.11 27.45
C ALA A 9 -2.03 8.56 26.00
N LEU A 10 -2.18 7.63 25.07
CA LEU A 10 -2.48 7.83 23.65
C LEU A 10 -3.30 6.59 23.30
N GLY A 11 -4.62 6.60 23.15
CA GLY A 11 -5.45 7.67 22.62
C GLY A 11 -5.41 7.60 21.10
N LEU A 12 -6.24 6.73 20.52
CA LEU A 12 -7.08 7.00 19.34
C LEU A 12 -7.93 5.77 19.03
N ALA A 13 -9.24 6.01 19.00
CA ALA A 13 -10.27 5.03 18.71
C ALA A 13 -10.17 4.56 17.26
N ALA A 14 -9.93 3.27 17.05
CA ALA A 14 -10.25 2.62 15.78
C ALA A 14 -11.75 2.35 15.75
N GLY A 15 -12.49 3.30 15.18
CA GLY A 15 -13.93 3.19 14.97
C GLY A 15 -14.25 2.24 13.81
N ALA A 16 -15.20 1.34 14.07
CA ALA A 16 -16.11 0.70 13.12
C ALA A 16 -15.56 -0.29 12.07
N ALA A 17 -15.59 -1.56 12.49
CA ALA A 17 -16.28 -2.69 11.84
C ALA A 17 -15.90 -3.10 10.41
N ALA A 18 -15.26 -4.27 10.30
CA ALA A 18 -15.52 -5.22 9.22
C ALA A 18 -15.20 -6.67 9.65
N VAL A 19 -16.29 -7.41 9.89
CA VAL A 19 -16.51 -8.86 9.73
C VAL A 19 -15.30 -9.79 9.85
N THR A 20 -15.33 -10.61 10.89
CA THR A 20 -14.58 -11.86 11.02
C THR A 20 -14.89 -12.80 9.85
N VAL A 21 -13.95 -12.95 8.92
CA VAL A 21 -13.92 -14.06 7.98
C VAL A 21 -12.52 -14.67 8.01
N PRO A 22 -12.30 -15.83 8.65
CA PRO A 22 -11.05 -16.56 8.54
C PRO A 22 -11.15 -17.40 7.27
N LEU A 23 -10.96 -16.78 6.11
CA LEU A 23 -10.85 -17.53 4.86
C LEU A 23 -9.44 -17.36 4.32
N THR A 24 -8.69 -18.45 4.50
CA THR A 24 -7.70 -18.95 3.55
C THR A 24 -6.67 -17.93 3.08
N ALA A 25 -5.49 -17.95 3.71
CA ALA A 25 -4.17 -17.79 3.08
C ALA A 25 -4.15 -17.18 1.66
N THR A 26 -4.68 -15.98 1.49
CA THR A 26 -4.13 -15.06 0.51
C THR A 26 -2.92 -14.51 1.21
N ALA A 27 -1.74 -14.75 0.66
CA ALA A 27 -0.62 -13.90 0.96
C ALA A 27 -1.13 -12.48 0.73
N ALA A 28 -1.44 -11.78 1.82
CA ALA A 28 -1.47 -10.33 1.82
C ALA A 28 -0.01 -9.98 1.58
N PHE A 29 0.40 -10.00 0.31
CA PHE A 29 1.59 -9.33 -0.13
C PHE A 29 1.32 -7.89 0.27
N ALA A 30 1.89 -7.49 1.39
CA ALA A 30 1.83 -6.13 1.85
C ALA A 30 2.56 -5.36 0.77
N ALA A 31 1.79 -4.80 -0.17
CA ALA A 31 2.28 -3.77 -1.07
C ALA A 31 3.03 -2.78 -0.17
N GLY A 32 4.23 -2.41 -0.61
CA GLY A 32 5.15 -1.54 0.12
C GLY A 32 4.45 -0.29 0.63
N PRO A 33 5.07 0.45 1.57
CA PRO A 33 4.42 1.59 2.20
C PRO A 33 3.78 2.50 1.13
N PRO A 34 2.48 2.83 1.27
CA PRO A 34 1.76 3.56 0.24
C PRO A 34 2.46 4.90 -0.02
N PRO A 35 2.36 5.45 -1.25
CA PRO A 35 2.99 6.73 -1.60
C PRO A 35 2.41 7.96 -0.87
N GLY A 36 1.55 7.75 0.14
CA GLY A 36 0.91 8.78 0.95
C GLY A 36 -0.60 8.54 1.09
N ASP A 37 -1.31 9.52 1.65
CA ASP A 37 -2.77 9.48 1.78
C ASP A 37 -3.47 9.54 0.41
N GLY A 38 -4.54 8.75 0.27
CA GLY A 38 -5.40 8.73 -0.92
C GLY A 38 -4.99 7.77 -2.02
N TRP A 39 -3.79 7.17 -1.94
CA TRP A 39 -3.33 6.15 -2.88
C TRP A 39 -3.98 4.79 -2.62
N GLN A 40 -4.52 4.19 -3.67
CA GLN A 40 -5.09 2.85 -3.67
C GLN A 40 -4.15 1.90 -4.42
N PRO A 41 -3.86 0.71 -3.84
CA PRO A 41 -3.09 -0.29 -4.57
C PRO A 41 -3.98 -0.86 -5.69
N VAL A 42 -3.53 -0.74 -6.93
CA VAL A 42 -4.26 -1.25 -8.10
C VAL A 42 -3.65 -2.54 -8.66
N GLY A 43 -2.40 -2.82 -8.30
CA GLY A 43 -1.67 -3.98 -8.81
C GLY A 43 -0.23 -4.02 -8.32
N GLY A 44 0.56 -4.85 -8.99
CA GLY A 44 1.98 -4.96 -8.74
C GLY A 44 2.58 -6.13 -9.50
N GLU A 45 3.68 -5.86 -10.19
CA GLU A 45 4.40 -6.84 -10.99
C GLU A 45 5.91 -6.53 -11.02
N SER A 46 6.68 -7.43 -11.62
CA SER A 46 8.12 -7.27 -11.76
C SER A 46 8.46 -6.47 -13.01
N PHE A 47 9.14 -5.34 -12.85
CA PHE A 47 9.57 -4.49 -13.95
C PHE A 47 11.09 -4.36 -14.00
N GLY A 48 11.65 -4.20 -15.20
CA GLY A 48 13.09 -3.98 -15.35
C GLY A 48 13.59 -2.65 -14.77
N SER A 49 12.69 -1.69 -14.50
CA SER A 49 12.98 -0.44 -13.79
C SER A 49 11.70 0.27 -13.37
N TRP A 50 11.81 1.22 -12.44
CA TRP A 50 10.71 2.09 -12.03
C TRP A 50 10.06 2.83 -13.21
N GLN A 51 10.87 3.29 -14.18
CA GLN A 51 10.38 4.05 -15.34
C GLN A 51 9.42 3.22 -16.20
N VAL A 52 9.70 1.93 -16.38
CA VAL A 52 8.83 1.01 -17.15
C VAL A 52 7.49 0.83 -16.45
N CYS A 53 7.51 0.64 -15.13
CA CYS A 53 6.28 0.57 -14.34
C CYS A 53 5.47 1.87 -14.47
N TYR A 54 6.14 3.02 -14.31
CA TYR A 54 5.49 4.31 -14.38
C TYR A 54 4.87 4.56 -15.76
N ASP A 55 5.58 4.29 -16.86
CA ASP A 55 5.07 4.50 -18.21
C ASP A 55 3.85 3.60 -18.51
N GLN A 56 3.86 2.35 -18.05
CA GLN A 56 2.70 1.44 -18.12
C GLN A 56 1.50 2.00 -17.34
N MET A 57 1.73 2.42 -16.10
CA MET A 57 0.72 3.01 -15.23
C MET A 57 0.11 4.30 -15.79
N GLN A 58 0.91 5.14 -16.47
CA GLN A 58 0.40 6.31 -17.19
C GLN A 58 -0.46 5.93 -18.40
N ALA A 59 -0.17 4.81 -19.06
CA ALA A 59 -1.01 4.28 -20.14
C ALA A 59 -2.35 3.72 -19.62
N ASP A 60 -2.36 3.18 -18.39
CA ASP A 60 -3.56 2.61 -17.75
C ASP A 60 -4.44 3.64 -17.02
N LEU A 61 -3.87 4.79 -16.62
CA LEU A 61 -4.60 5.90 -16.01
C LEU A 61 -5.85 6.35 -16.80
N PRO A 62 -5.81 6.58 -18.13
CA PRO A 62 -6.99 6.96 -18.89
C PRO A 62 -8.06 5.85 -19.00
N LEU A 63 -7.70 4.58 -18.74
CA LEU A 63 -8.65 3.47 -18.67
C LEU A 63 -9.39 3.44 -17.32
N ASN A 64 -8.89 4.20 -16.34
CA ASN A 64 -9.37 4.24 -14.97
C ASN A 64 -9.83 5.66 -14.60
N PRO A 65 -10.99 6.11 -15.10
CA PRO A 65 -11.44 7.51 -14.98
C PRO A 65 -11.74 7.95 -13.54
N GLN A 66 -11.82 7.03 -12.58
CA GLN A 66 -11.92 7.34 -11.16
C GLN A 66 -10.62 7.89 -10.54
N TYR A 67 -9.49 7.70 -11.21
CA TYR A 67 -8.17 8.13 -10.76
C TYR A 67 -7.62 9.23 -11.68
N HIS A 68 -6.80 10.10 -11.11
CA HIS A 68 -6.19 11.26 -11.76
C HIS A 68 -4.66 11.23 -11.69
N GLU A 69 -4.09 10.38 -10.84
CA GLU A 69 -2.65 10.15 -10.74
C GLU A 69 -2.34 8.66 -10.65
N ALA A 70 -1.18 8.28 -11.19
CA ALA A 70 -0.67 6.93 -11.20
C ALA A 70 0.82 6.94 -10.85
N THR A 71 1.25 5.99 -10.01
CA THR A 71 2.65 5.87 -9.60
C THR A 71 3.02 4.43 -9.30
N CYS A 72 4.31 4.18 -9.18
CA CYS A 72 4.87 2.90 -8.78
C CYS A 72 5.79 3.07 -7.57
N VAL A 73 5.85 2.06 -6.71
CA VAL A 73 6.76 2.00 -5.57
C VAL A 73 7.58 0.72 -5.67
N HIS A 74 8.91 0.85 -5.64
CA HIS A 74 9.79 -0.31 -5.60
C HIS A 74 9.57 -1.05 -4.27
N ASP A 75 9.11 -2.29 -4.37
CA ASP A 75 8.66 -3.10 -3.25
C ASP A 75 9.15 -4.55 -3.43
N PRO A 76 10.46 -4.79 -3.27
CA PRO A 76 11.04 -6.10 -3.53
C PRO A 76 10.39 -7.19 -2.65
N GLN A 77 9.93 -8.27 -3.28
CA GLN A 77 9.33 -9.41 -2.59
C GLN A 77 10.27 -10.62 -2.54
N PRO A 78 10.05 -11.59 -1.62
CA PRO A 78 10.83 -12.83 -1.60
C PRO A 78 10.74 -13.56 -2.94
N GLY A 79 11.86 -13.59 -3.68
CA GLY A 79 11.94 -14.19 -5.02
C GLY A 79 11.64 -13.24 -6.18
N LEU A 80 11.26 -11.98 -5.93
CA LEU A 80 10.99 -10.94 -6.92
C LEU A 80 11.69 -9.63 -6.52
N PRO A 81 13.02 -9.51 -6.75
CA PRO A 81 13.79 -8.34 -6.33
C PRO A 81 13.41 -7.05 -7.08
N ASP A 82 12.83 -7.19 -8.26
CA ASP A 82 12.42 -6.08 -9.12
C ASP A 82 10.90 -5.89 -9.13
N PHE A 83 10.22 -6.26 -8.05
CA PHE A 83 8.79 -6.05 -7.89
C PHE A 83 8.48 -4.58 -7.61
N TYR A 84 7.49 -4.04 -8.31
CA TYR A 84 6.94 -2.72 -8.05
C TYR A 84 5.46 -2.86 -7.74
N SER A 85 5.04 -2.22 -6.66
CA SER A 85 3.62 -2.06 -6.34
C SER A 85 3.06 -0.87 -7.11
N GLU A 86 1.89 -1.05 -7.69
CA GLU A 86 1.21 -0.07 -8.54
C GLU A 86 0.11 0.63 -7.75
N TRP A 87 0.10 1.95 -7.84
CA TRP A 87 -0.80 2.79 -7.04
C TRP A 87 -1.48 3.83 -7.92
N MET A 88 -2.78 4.04 -7.69
CA MET A 88 -3.55 5.12 -8.31
C MET A 88 -4.35 5.90 -7.27
N ARG A 89 -4.66 7.17 -7.58
CA ARG A 89 -5.57 8.01 -6.78
C ARG A 89 -6.34 8.96 -7.67
#